data_AF-A0A524MSS3-F1
#
_entry.id   AF-A0A524MSS3-F1
#
_cell.length_a   1.000
_cell.length_b   1.000
_cell.length_c   1.000
_cell.angle_alpha   90.00
_cell.angle_beta   90.00
_cell.angle_gamma   90.00
#
_symmetry.space_group_name_H-M   'P 1'
#
loop_
_entity.id
_entity.type
_entity.pdbx_description
1 polymer ?
#
loop_
_entity_poly.entity_id
_entity_poly.type
_entity_poly.pdbx_seq_one_letter_code
_entity_poly.pdbx_strand_id
1 'polypeptide(L)'
;CGPYDDVGNQDKEAAAQIRADAIDEIIRATSEAFLGMTVGCSRCHDHKFDPIAQTDYYAMYATFAGVQHGPRTIRPKDPVPQPETVPEGSSQSRPAVNAKLNTDQFDPVEAKFVRFTVAATNASEPCIDELEIFTAATDDAPPRNVAAATAGGRATSSGDYANNPNHKLAHVIDGEYGNSQSWISSENGRGWVQIVGVRAEGGIISRTYPHTHTHAVVAS
;
A
#
# COMPACT_ATOMS: atom_id res chain seq x y z
N CYS A 1 9.31 21.05 -15.80
CA CYS A 1 9.77 20.26 -16.96
C CYS A 1 10.48 19.04 -16.40
N GLY A 2 10.01 17.83 -16.73
CA GLY A 2 10.66 16.59 -16.30
C GLY A 2 11.78 16.20 -17.28
N PRO A 3 12.58 15.18 -16.97
CA PRO A 3 13.63 14.62 -17.85
C PRO A 3 13.13 14.03 -19.19
N TYR A 4 11.88 14.29 -19.54
CA TYR A 4 11.16 13.72 -20.66
C TYR A 4 10.54 14.88 -21.42
N ASP A 5 11.22 15.33 -22.47
CA ASP A 5 10.74 16.36 -23.39
C ASP A 5 10.58 15.72 -24.77
N ASP A 6 9.41 15.13 -25.00
CA ASP A 6 8.99 14.62 -26.30
C ASP A 6 8.56 15.78 -27.21
N VAL A 7 9.36 16.84 -27.27
CA VAL A 7 9.21 17.90 -28.27
C VAL A 7 9.55 17.28 -29.61
N GLY A 8 8.64 16.46 -30.16
CA GLY A 8 8.81 15.53 -31.28
C GLY A 8 9.75 16.05 -32.35
N ASN A 9 11.05 15.90 -32.09
CA ASN A 9 12.05 16.67 -32.80
C ASN A 9 12.24 15.96 -34.13
N GLN A 10 11.88 16.65 -35.21
CA GLN A 10 11.84 16.06 -36.54
C GLN A 10 13.25 15.90 -37.14
N ASP A 11 14.27 16.49 -36.50
CA ASP A 11 15.67 16.38 -36.90
C ASP A 11 16.32 15.08 -36.36
N LYS A 12 16.91 14.32 -37.27
CA LYS A 12 17.56 13.03 -36.98
C LYS A 12 18.83 13.19 -36.16
N GLU A 13 19.59 14.26 -36.37
CA GLU A 13 20.84 14.51 -35.64
C GLU A 13 20.54 14.83 -34.18
N ALA A 14 19.57 15.72 -33.95
CA ALA A 14 19.11 16.02 -32.61
C ALA A 14 18.46 14.81 -31.92
N ALA A 15 17.69 13.98 -32.64
CA ALA A 15 17.14 12.74 -32.08
C ALA A 15 18.25 11.75 -31.67
N ALA A 16 19.33 11.64 -32.47
CA ALA A 16 20.48 10.81 -32.13
C ALA A 16 21.24 11.32 -30.90
N GLN A 17 21.39 12.65 -30.77
CA GLN A 17 22.02 13.27 -29.61
C GLN A 17 21.19 13.06 -28.33
N ILE A 18 19.88 13.30 -28.40
CA ILE A 18 18.95 13.03 -27.29
C ILE A 18 19.03 11.56 -26.86
N ARG A 19 19.10 10.64 -27.83
CA ARG A 19 19.24 9.22 -27.52
C ARG A 19 20.56 8.91 -26.81
N ALA A 20 21.66 9.50 -27.25
CA ALA A 20 22.97 9.31 -26.63
C ALA A 20 23.00 9.85 -25.20
N ASP A 21 22.43 11.03 -24.97
CA ASP A 21 22.36 11.65 -23.64
C ASP A 21 21.42 10.89 -22.69
N ALA A 22 20.33 10.30 -23.21
CA ALA A 22 19.47 9.42 -22.43
C ALA A 22 20.19 8.14 -21.95
N ILE A 23 21.05 7.54 -22.80
CA ILE A 23 21.87 6.39 -22.39
C ILE A 23 22.91 6.83 -21.36
N ASP A 24 23.54 7.99 -21.56
CA ASP A 24 24.54 8.54 -20.64
C ASP A 24 23.97 8.72 -19.23
N GLU A 25 22.76 9.28 -19.10
CA GLU A 25 22.09 9.41 -17.79
C GLU A 25 21.77 8.05 -17.16
N ILE A 26 21.42 7.02 -17.93
CA ILE A 26 21.24 5.66 -17.41
C ILE A 26 22.56 5.13 -16.85
N ILE A 27 23.66 5.27 -17.59
CA ILE A 27 25.00 4.83 -17.16
C ILE A 27 25.38 5.56 -15.88
N ARG A 28 25.22 6.88 -15.84
CA ARG A 28 25.59 7.72 -14.70
C ARG A 28 24.78 7.37 -13.46
N ALA A 29 23.44 7.34 -13.58
CA ALA A 29 22.55 7.01 -12.47
C ALA A 29 22.78 5.58 -11.94
N THR A 30 22.98 4.60 -12.83
CA THR A 30 23.24 3.21 -12.41
C THR A 30 24.58 3.08 -11.71
N SER A 31 25.64 3.73 -12.22
CA SER A 31 26.97 3.67 -11.64
C SER A 31 27.02 4.34 -10.26
N GLU A 32 26.37 5.50 -10.11
CA GLU A 32 26.29 6.21 -8.84
C GLU A 32 25.46 5.42 -7.80
N ALA A 33 24.31 4.89 -8.20
CA ALA A 33 23.40 4.21 -7.27
C ALA A 33 23.89 2.83 -6.82
N PHE A 34 24.54 2.07 -7.70
CA PHE A 34 24.88 0.67 -7.42
C PHE A 34 26.38 0.42 -7.23
N LEU A 35 27.24 1.20 -7.88
CA LEU A 35 28.70 1.04 -7.79
C LEU A 35 29.34 2.09 -6.88
N GLY A 36 28.64 3.20 -6.59
CA GLY A 36 29.21 4.35 -5.88
C GLY A 36 30.31 5.05 -6.67
N MET A 37 30.29 4.93 -8.00
CA MET A 37 31.33 5.43 -8.90
C MET A 37 30.80 6.43 -9.93
N THR A 38 31.60 7.45 -10.25
CA THR A 38 31.26 8.46 -11.27
C THR A 38 31.90 8.13 -12.61
N VAL A 39 31.20 7.35 -13.43
CA VAL A 39 31.72 6.83 -14.71
C VAL A 39 31.59 7.83 -15.87
N GLY A 40 30.83 8.93 -15.71
CA GLY A 40 30.48 9.84 -16.81
C GLY A 40 31.65 10.55 -17.50
N CYS A 41 32.76 10.82 -16.80
CA CYS A 41 33.94 11.43 -17.42
C CYS A 41 34.56 10.53 -18.50
N SER A 42 34.39 9.21 -18.37
CA SER A 42 34.93 8.20 -19.29
C SER A 42 34.31 8.25 -20.69
N ARG A 43 33.25 9.05 -20.90
CA ARG A 43 32.58 9.24 -22.21
C ARG A 43 33.54 9.75 -23.28
N CYS A 44 34.40 10.70 -22.91
CA CYS A 44 35.23 11.44 -23.87
C CYS A 44 36.71 11.04 -23.83
N HIS A 45 37.20 10.55 -22.70
CA HIS A 45 38.58 10.13 -22.48
C HIS A 45 38.65 9.13 -21.33
N ASP A 46 39.74 8.40 -21.16
CA ASP A 46 39.92 7.53 -19.98
C ASP A 46 39.78 8.33 -18.68
N HIS A 47 39.15 7.74 -17.67
CA HIS A 47 38.90 8.45 -16.42
C HIS A 47 40.21 8.93 -15.77
N LYS A 48 40.21 10.15 -15.25
CA LYS A 48 41.43 10.86 -14.85
C LYS A 48 42.18 10.19 -13.69
N PHE A 49 41.44 9.62 -12.73
CA PHE A 49 42.01 9.11 -11.47
C PHE A 49 41.76 7.61 -11.30
N ASP A 50 40.53 7.18 -11.55
CA ASP A 50 40.14 5.78 -11.49
C ASP A 50 40.51 5.00 -12.77
N PRO A 51 40.83 3.69 -12.67
CA PRO A 51 41.21 2.84 -13.81
C PRO A 51 39.99 2.41 -14.62
N ILE A 52 39.29 3.39 -15.20
CA ILE A 52 38.10 3.18 -16.04
C ILE A 52 38.45 3.66 -17.44
N ALA A 53 38.62 2.70 -18.36
CA ALA A 53 38.91 3.04 -19.75
C ALA A 53 37.66 3.57 -20.45
N GLN A 54 37.84 4.42 -21.45
CA GLN A 54 36.77 4.87 -22.33
C GLN A 54 36.06 3.67 -23.00
N THR A 55 36.80 2.60 -23.28
CA THR A 55 36.23 1.35 -23.81
C THR A 55 35.22 0.72 -22.87
N ASP A 56 35.44 0.80 -21.55
CA ASP A 56 34.53 0.24 -20.55
C ASP A 56 33.24 1.06 -20.46
N TYR A 57 33.33 2.39 -20.59
CA TYR A 57 32.16 3.25 -20.74
C TYR A 57 31.32 2.84 -21.95
N TYR A 58 31.95 2.63 -23.12
CA TYR A 58 31.21 2.22 -24.32
C TYR A 58 30.70 0.77 -24.26
N ALA A 59 31.31 -0.11 -23.45
CA ALA A 59 30.76 -1.43 -23.15
C ALA A 59 29.47 -1.32 -22.32
N MET A 60 29.42 -0.41 -21.34
CA MET A 60 28.20 -0.09 -20.60
C MET A 60 27.15 0.54 -21.53
N TYR A 61 27.55 1.46 -22.41
CA TYR A 61 26.68 2.04 -23.42
C TYR A 61 26.03 0.98 -24.29
N ALA A 62 26.81 0.02 -24.82
CA ALA A 62 26.28 -1.09 -25.62
C ALA A 62 25.27 -1.95 -24.83
N THR A 63 25.49 -2.13 -23.53
CA THR A 63 24.58 -2.88 -22.65
C THR A 63 23.22 -2.19 -22.52
N PHE A 64 23.19 -0.86 -22.39
CA PHE A 64 21.95 -0.08 -22.25
C PHE A 64 21.36 0.40 -23.58
N ALA A 65 22.05 0.20 -24.70
CA ALA A 65 21.61 0.65 -26.03
C ALA A 65 20.24 0.11 -26.45
N GLY A 66 19.83 -1.05 -25.90
CA GLY A 66 18.51 -1.64 -26.13
C GLY A 66 17.37 -1.05 -25.28
N VAL A 67 17.68 -0.27 -24.23
CA VAL A 67 16.66 0.29 -23.32
C VAL A 67 15.92 1.43 -24.01
N GLN A 68 14.60 1.28 -24.10
CA GLN A 68 13.70 2.30 -24.64
C GLN A 68 12.61 2.60 -23.62
N HIS A 69 12.29 3.87 -23.47
CA HIS A 69 11.08 4.25 -22.76
C HIS A 69 9.89 4.00 -23.67
N GLY A 70 8.90 3.27 -23.16
CA GLY A 70 7.66 3.00 -23.85
C GLY A 70 6.48 3.35 -22.96
N PRO A 71 5.30 3.61 -23.55
CA PRO A 71 4.09 3.73 -22.77
C PRO A 71 3.88 2.40 -22.05
N ARG A 72 3.90 2.45 -20.73
CA ARG A 72 3.41 1.36 -19.90
C ARG A 72 1.94 1.64 -19.66
N THR A 73 1.07 0.71 -20.03
CA THR A 73 -0.28 0.68 -19.47
C THR A 73 -0.12 0.44 -17.99
N ILE A 74 -0.07 1.52 -17.22
CA ILE A 74 -0.17 1.45 -15.78
C ILE A 74 -1.56 0.88 -15.57
N ARG A 75 -1.64 -0.36 -15.04
CA ARG A 75 -2.88 -0.87 -14.47
C ARG A 75 -3.41 0.32 -13.67
N PRO A 76 -4.61 0.85 -13.97
CA PRO A 76 -5.14 1.99 -13.24
C PRO A 76 -4.82 1.70 -11.80
N LYS A 77 -4.09 2.59 -11.13
CA LYS A 77 -3.84 2.45 -9.70
C LYS A 77 -5.19 2.00 -9.17
N ASP A 78 -5.29 0.79 -8.60
CA ASP A 78 -6.51 0.40 -7.87
C ASP A 78 -6.80 1.65 -7.11
N PRO A 79 -7.94 2.33 -7.38
CA PRO A 79 -8.10 3.71 -6.96
C PRO A 79 -7.51 3.76 -5.56
N VAL A 80 -6.58 4.70 -5.26
CA VAL A 80 -6.53 5.12 -3.85
C VAL A 80 -8.00 5.26 -3.56
N PRO A 81 -8.60 4.49 -2.66
CA PRO A 81 -10.03 4.49 -2.58
C PRO A 81 -10.34 5.93 -2.22
N GLN A 82 -10.68 6.73 -3.25
CA GLN A 82 -11.57 7.83 -3.13
C GLN A 82 -12.68 7.13 -2.42
N PRO A 83 -12.95 7.46 -1.13
CA PRO A 83 -13.83 6.69 -0.26
C PRO A 83 -14.93 6.22 -1.17
N GLU A 84 -14.92 4.92 -1.52
CA GLU A 84 -15.67 4.44 -2.67
C GLU A 84 -17.05 5.02 -2.43
N THR A 85 -17.59 5.74 -3.42
CA THR A 85 -18.98 6.17 -3.33
C THR A 85 -19.71 4.87 -3.08
N VAL A 86 -20.02 4.64 -1.80
CA VAL A 86 -20.64 3.43 -1.29
C VAL A 86 -21.78 3.24 -2.26
N PRO A 87 -21.84 2.12 -3.00
CA PRO A 87 -22.77 2.01 -4.12
C PRO A 87 -24.11 2.58 -3.67
N GLU A 88 -24.58 3.63 -4.33
CA GLU A 88 -25.88 4.27 -4.07
C GLU A 88 -26.92 3.19 -4.33
N GLY A 89 -27.18 2.37 -3.30
CA GLY A 89 -27.76 1.05 -3.48
C GLY A 89 -27.56 0.10 -2.30
N SER A 90 -26.48 0.22 -1.51
CA SER A 90 -26.41 -0.43 -0.19
C SER A 90 -26.90 0.50 0.91
N SER A 91 -28.13 1.02 0.75
CA SER A 91 -28.84 1.70 1.84
C SER A 91 -29.34 0.68 2.87
N GLN A 92 -28.51 -0.29 3.25
CA GLN A 92 -28.73 -0.94 4.53
C GLN A 92 -28.38 0.12 5.57
N SER A 93 -29.42 0.78 6.09
CA SER A 93 -29.32 1.62 7.26
C SER A 93 -28.72 0.77 8.38
N ARG A 94 -27.40 0.80 8.53
CA ARG A 94 -26.72 0.08 9.59
C ARG A 94 -27.22 0.66 10.91
N PRO A 95 -27.51 -0.17 11.93
CA PRO A 95 -27.77 0.35 13.25
C PRO A 95 -26.60 1.25 13.67
N ALA A 96 -26.91 2.32 14.40
CA ALA A 96 -25.88 3.19 14.95
C ALA A 96 -24.86 2.33 15.71
N VAL A 97 -23.58 2.66 15.54
CA VAL A 97 -22.52 1.89 16.17
C VAL A 97 -22.70 1.86 17.68
N ASN A 98 -22.46 0.70 18.28
CA ASN A 98 -22.45 0.52 19.72
C ASN A 98 -21.00 0.45 20.22
N ALA A 99 -20.72 1.14 21.34
CA ALA A 99 -19.44 1.13 22.03
C ALA A 99 -18.98 -0.25 22.57
N LYS A 100 -19.85 -1.26 22.52
CA LYS A 100 -19.60 -2.58 23.06
C LYS A 100 -19.32 -3.63 21.99
N LEU A 101 -20.01 -3.57 20.86
CA LEU A 101 -19.90 -4.56 19.78
C LEU A 101 -20.62 -4.03 18.55
N ASN A 102 -19.96 -4.15 17.41
CA ASN A 102 -20.58 -3.98 16.11
C ASN A 102 -20.47 -5.28 15.34
N THR A 103 -21.36 -5.48 14.38
CA THR A 103 -21.38 -6.69 13.57
C THR A 103 -21.83 -6.27 12.21
N ASP A 104 -20.98 -6.54 11.23
CA ASP A 104 -21.32 -6.40 9.81
C ASP A 104 -21.46 -7.80 9.20
N GLN A 105 -22.49 -8.02 8.39
CA GLN A 105 -22.72 -9.28 7.69
C GLN A 105 -22.80 -8.99 6.19
N PHE A 106 -22.04 -9.75 5.43
CA PHE A 106 -21.99 -9.67 3.98
C PHE A 106 -21.90 -11.07 3.40
N ASP A 107 -22.33 -11.23 2.15
CA ASP A 107 -22.25 -12.50 1.44
C ASP A 107 -20.79 -13.02 1.41
N PRO A 108 -20.56 -14.33 1.38
CA PRO A 108 -19.19 -14.82 1.34
C PRO A 108 -18.41 -14.34 0.11
N VAL A 109 -17.28 -13.66 0.37
CA VAL A 109 -16.38 -13.13 -0.66
C VAL A 109 -14.98 -13.66 -0.40
N GLU A 110 -14.34 -14.21 -1.43
CA GLU A 110 -12.91 -14.50 -1.42
C GLU A 110 -12.12 -13.20 -1.51
N ALA A 111 -11.29 -12.91 -0.51
CA ALA A 111 -10.50 -11.70 -0.45
C ALA A 111 -9.07 -12.00 -0.02
N LYS A 112 -8.10 -11.21 -0.48
CA LYS A 112 -6.70 -11.29 -0.01
C LYS A 112 -6.47 -10.53 1.29
N PHE A 113 -7.31 -9.54 1.53
CA PHE A 113 -7.29 -8.70 2.71
C PHE A 113 -8.68 -8.12 2.98
N VAL A 114 -8.88 -7.68 4.21
CA VAL A 114 -10.09 -6.96 4.62
C VAL A 114 -9.66 -5.68 5.29
N ARG A 115 -10.25 -4.55 4.91
CA ARG A 115 -9.94 -3.25 5.50
C ARG A 115 -11.15 -2.66 6.21
N PHE A 116 -10.96 -2.32 7.47
CA PHE A 116 -11.90 -1.53 8.24
C PHE A 116 -11.52 -0.05 8.18
N THR A 117 -12.43 0.79 7.71
CA THR A 117 -12.19 2.23 7.56
C THR A 117 -13.12 3.01 8.48
N VAL A 118 -12.55 3.86 9.32
CA VAL A 118 -13.29 4.87 10.06
C VAL A 118 -13.31 6.16 9.24
N ALA A 119 -14.48 6.50 8.71
CA ALA A 119 -14.64 7.68 7.87
C ALA A 119 -14.74 8.99 8.68
N ALA A 120 -15.37 8.91 9.85
CA ALA A 120 -15.54 10.05 10.75
C ALA A 120 -15.76 9.58 12.20
N THR A 121 -15.32 10.37 13.17
CA THR A 121 -15.74 10.29 14.57
C THR A 121 -16.38 11.59 15.03
N ASN A 122 -16.96 11.62 16.23
CA ASN A 122 -17.57 12.85 16.76
C ASN A 122 -16.55 13.91 17.23
N ALA A 123 -15.36 13.52 17.70
CA ALA A 123 -14.35 14.46 18.23
C ALA A 123 -12.94 13.88 18.53
N SER A 124 -12.64 12.61 18.22
CA SER A 124 -11.38 11.96 18.67
C SER A 124 -10.81 10.95 17.68
N GLU A 125 -9.55 10.59 17.84
CA GLU A 125 -8.92 9.48 17.13
C GLU A 125 -9.72 8.19 17.33
N PRO A 126 -10.00 7.41 16.27
CA PRO A 126 -10.67 6.13 16.43
C PRO A 126 -9.83 5.15 17.24
N CYS A 127 -10.48 4.49 18.19
CA CYS A 127 -9.94 3.41 18.99
C CYS A 127 -10.64 2.10 18.65
N ILE A 128 -9.87 1.07 18.28
CA ILE A 128 -10.38 -0.26 17.93
C ILE A 128 -9.75 -1.26 18.87
N ASP A 129 -10.61 -1.96 19.62
CA ASP A 129 -10.22 -3.01 20.54
C ASP A 129 -9.85 -4.28 19.77
N GLU A 130 -10.83 -4.87 19.08
CA GLU A 130 -10.65 -6.13 18.36
C GLU A 130 -11.34 -6.08 16.99
N LEU A 131 -10.64 -6.59 15.98
CA LEU A 131 -11.11 -6.74 14.61
C LEU A 131 -11.11 -8.21 14.21
N GLU A 132 -12.23 -8.86 14.46
CA GLU A 132 -12.44 -10.25 14.08
C GLU A 132 -13.00 -10.34 12.65
N ILE A 133 -12.58 -11.37 11.91
CA ILE A 133 -13.13 -11.71 10.59
C ILE A 133 -13.41 -13.20 10.62
N PHE A 134 -14.66 -13.60 10.43
CA PHE A 134 -15.05 -15.01 10.44
C PHE A 134 -15.17 -15.56 9.03
N THR A 135 -15.02 -16.89 8.88
CA THR A 135 -15.47 -17.64 7.71
C THR A 135 -16.96 -17.93 7.78
N ALA A 136 -17.57 -18.18 6.63
CA ALA A 136 -18.93 -18.68 6.56
C ALA A 136 -19.04 -20.00 7.31
N ALA A 137 -20.19 -20.22 7.95
CA ALA A 137 -20.53 -21.55 8.43
C ALA A 137 -20.74 -22.47 7.22
N THR A 138 -20.22 -23.68 7.31
CA THR A 138 -20.51 -24.76 6.35
C THR A 138 -21.19 -25.89 7.10
N ASP A 139 -21.80 -26.82 6.37
CA ASP A 139 -22.40 -28.02 6.98
C ASP A 139 -21.36 -28.84 7.78
N ASP A 140 -20.08 -28.75 7.39
CA ASP A 140 -18.99 -29.56 7.95
C ASP A 140 -18.12 -28.79 8.98
N ALA A 141 -18.25 -27.47 9.11
CA ALA A 141 -17.41 -26.67 10.00
C ALA A 141 -18.07 -25.37 10.49
N PRO A 142 -17.92 -25.03 11.80
CA PRO A 142 -18.38 -23.75 12.32
C PRO A 142 -17.52 -22.57 11.83
N PRO A 143 -18.05 -21.33 11.90
CA PRO A 143 -17.28 -20.12 11.62
C PRO A 143 -15.98 -20.05 12.41
N ARG A 144 -14.88 -19.69 11.75
CA ARG A 144 -13.55 -19.52 12.38
C ARG A 144 -13.08 -18.09 12.23
N ASN A 145 -12.57 -17.49 13.31
CA ASN A 145 -11.87 -16.19 13.24
C ASN A 145 -10.55 -16.37 12.48
N VAL A 146 -10.48 -15.83 11.27
CA VAL A 146 -9.32 -15.83 10.37
C VAL A 146 -8.47 -14.57 10.50
N ALA A 147 -8.94 -13.55 11.23
CA ALA A 147 -8.16 -12.34 11.51
C ALA A 147 -7.15 -12.53 12.64
N ALA A 148 -7.43 -13.42 13.59
CA ALA A 148 -6.62 -13.63 14.78
C ALA A 148 -5.13 -13.85 14.45
N ALA A 149 -4.25 -13.23 15.23
CA ALA A 149 -2.80 -13.42 15.09
C ALA A 149 -2.40 -14.90 15.22
N THR A 150 -3.09 -15.65 16.10
CA THR A 150 -2.91 -17.10 16.27
C THR A 150 -3.34 -17.92 15.05
N ALA A 151 -4.24 -17.39 14.22
CA ALA A 151 -4.64 -17.97 12.94
C ALA A 151 -3.73 -17.53 11.77
N GLY A 152 -2.70 -16.70 12.04
CA GLY A 152 -1.75 -16.20 11.05
C GLY A 152 -2.13 -14.86 10.42
N GLY A 153 -3.17 -14.18 10.92
CA GLY A 153 -3.55 -12.84 10.49
C GLY A 153 -2.46 -11.80 10.79
N ARG A 154 -2.34 -10.80 9.93
CA ARG A 154 -1.39 -9.70 10.09
C ARG A 154 -2.09 -8.37 9.85
N ALA A 155 -1.99 -7.46 10.82
CA ALA A 155 -2.58 -6.13 10.75
C ALA A 155 -1.60 -5.10 10.15
N THR A 156 -2.12 -4.19 9.34
CA THR A 156 -1.49 -2.92 8.93
C THR A 156 -2.47 -1.78 9.20
N SER A 157 -1.99 -0.56 9.38
CA SER A 157 -2.83 0.59 9.73
C SER A 157 -2.49 1.84 8.93
N SER A 158 -3.37 2.84 9.02
CA SER A 158 -3.15 4.19 8.49
C SER A 158 -2.12 5.00 9.28
N GLY A 159 -1.67 4.47 10.42
CA GLY A 159 -0.68 5.06 11.31
C GLY A 159 -1.08 4.86 12.77
N ASP A 160 -0.09 4.65 13.62
CA ASP A 160 -0.28 4.29 15.02
C ASP A 160 -0.05 5.50 15.94
N TYR A 161 -0.94 5.69 16.91
CA TYR A 161 -0.77 6.76 17.90
C TYR A 161 0.50 6.55 18.73
N ALA A 162 1.37 7.55 18.73
CA ALA A 162 2.71 7.42 19.32
C ALA A 162 2.69 7.38 20.86
N ASN A 163 3.68 6.68 21.43
CA ASN A 163 4.05 6.71 22.84
C ASN A 163 2.96 6.24 23.84
N ASN A 164 2.06 5.35 23.43
CA ASN A 164 1.09 4.76 24.34
C ASN A 164 1.31 3.24 24.51
N PRO A 165 1.69 2.74 25.70
CA PRO A 165 2.01 1.32 25.90
C PRO A 165 0.79 0.40 25.74
N ASN A 166 -0.42 0.94 25.92
CA ASN A 166 -1.68 0.21 25.93
C ASN A 166 -2.36 0.18 24.55
N HIS A 167 -1.92 1.05 23.62
CA HIS A 167 -2.56 1.19 22.32
C HIS A 167 -1.61 0.86 21.18
N LYS A 168 -1.66 -0.38 20.68
CA LYS A 168 -0.74 -0.93 19.67
C LYS A 168 -1.53 -1.65 18.59
N LEU A 169 -1.05 -1.57 17.35
CA LEU A 169 -1.66 -2.27 16.22
C LEU A 169 -1.79 -3.78 16.44
N ALA A 170 -0.86 -4.38 17.19
CA ALA A 170 -0.89 -5.81 17.50
C ALA A 170 -2.14 -6.22 18.31
N HIS A 171 -2.72 -5.31 19.10
CA HIS A 171 -3.87 -5.61 19.95
C HIS A 171 -5.16 -5.79 19.15
N VAL A 172 -5.21 -5.31 17.90
CA VAL A 172 -6.43 -5.40 17.07
C VAL A 172 -6.81 -6.84 16.72
N ILE A 173 -5.89 -7.78 16.86
CA ILE A 173 -6.07 -9.19 16.48
C ILE A 173 -5.43 -10.15 17.49
N ASP A 174 -5.21 -9.71 18.74
CA ASP A 174 -4.57 -10.54 19.76
C ASP A 174 -5.57 -11.41 20.54
N GLY A 175 -6.87 -11.12 20.44
CA GLY A 175 -7.94 -11.84 21.13
C GLY A 175 -8.11 -11.42 22.60
N GLU A 176 -7.42 -10.38 23.04
CA GLU A 176 -7.51 -9.80 24.39
C GLU A 176 -8.40 -8.57 24.37
N TYR A 177 -9.61 -8.70 24.91
CA TYR A 177 -10.61 -7.63 24.86
C TYR A 177 -10.43 -6.59 25.96
N GLY A 178 -10.72 -5.34 25.61
CA GLY A 178 -10.86 -4.21 26.51
C GLY A 178 -9.92 -3.08 26.16
N ASN A 179 -10.39 -1.84 26.30
CA ASN A 179 -9.70 -0.62 25.85
C ASN A 179 -8.20 -0.48 26.26
N SER A 180 -7.75 -1.13 27.33
CA SER A 180 -6.32 -1.20 27.70
C SER A 180 -5.44 -2.00 26.72
N GLN A 181 -6.05 -2.73 25.79
CA GLN A 181 -5.46 -3.59 24.77
C GLN A 181 -6.15 -3.29 23.44
N SER A 182 -5.95 -2.07 22.93
CA SER A 182 -6.59 -1.64 21.68
C SER A 182 -5.58 -0.99 20.74
N TRP A 183 -6.03 -0.47 19.61
CA TRP A 183 -5.26 0.37 18.70
C TRP A 183 -5.92 1.73 18.58
N ILE A 184 -5.12 2.79 18.49
CA ILE A 184 -5.58 4.15 18.20
C ILE A 184 -4.90 4.63 16.92
N SER A 185 -5.70 5.18 16.02
CA SER A 185 -5.20 5.85 14.82
C SER A 185 -4.38 7.08 15.17
N SER A 186 -3.29 7.30 14.45
CA SER A 186 -2.55 8.56 14.51
C SER A 186 -3.30 9.75 13.87
N GLU A 187 -4.41 9.50 13.17
CA GLU A 187 -5.20 10.51 12.49
C GLU A 187 -6.40 10.96 13.32
N ASN A 188 -6.59 12.26 13.46
CA ASN A 188 -7.75 12.81 14.15
C ASN A 188 -9.05 12.53 13.35
N GLY A 189 -10.01 11.89 14.01
CA GLY A 189 -11.36 11.68 13.48
C GLY A 189 -11.50 10.61 12.40
N ARG A 190 -10.42 9.93 11.99
CA ARG A 190 -10.42 8.93 10.92
C ARG A 190 -9.28 7.93 11.07
N GLY A 191 -9.28 6.91 10.23
CA GLY A 191 -8.18 5.95 10.14
C GLY A 191 -8.63 4.64 9.55
N TRP A 192 -7.70 3.73 9.32
CA TRP A 192 -8.03 2.38 8.86
C TRP A 192 -7.10 1.32 9.45
N VAL A 193 -7.63 0.11 9.59
CA VAL A 193 -6.88 -1.12 9.86
C VAL A 193 -7.18 -2.12 8.75
N GLN A 194 -6.15 -2.79 8.25
CA GLN A 194 -6.26 -3.83 7.24
C GLN A 194 -5.66 -5.12 7.76
N ILE A 195 -6.37 -6.23 7.56
CA ILE A 195 -5.89 -7.57 7.92
C ILE A 195 -5.58 -8.34 6.64
N VAL A 196 -4.36 -8.88 6.55
CA VAL A 196 -3.90 -9.78 5.49
C VAL A 196 -3.68 -11.20 6.02
N GLY A 197 -3.62 -12.20 5.14
CA GLY A 197 -3.50 -13.63 5.53
C GLY A 197 -4.85 -14.32 5.74
N VAL A 198 -5.93 -13.57 5.58
CA VAL A 198 -7.30 -14.06 5.47
C VAL A 198 -7.48 -14.70 4.09
N ARG A 199 -7.46 -16.03 3.99
CA ARG A 199 -8.30 -16.70 2.98
C ARG A 199 -9.72 -16.72 3.56
N ALA A 200 -10.35 -15.55 3.58
CA ALA A 200 -11.71 -15.43 4.08
C ALA A 200 -12.64 -15.93 2.97
N GLU A 201 -13.39 -16.98 3.27
CA GLU A 201 -14.65 -17.28 2.58
C GLU A 201 -15.77 -16.70 3.47
N GLY A 202 -15.89 -15.36 3.51
CA GLY A 202 -17.07 -14.65 4.03
C GLY A 202 -17.28 -14.37 5.53
N GLY A 203 -17.48 -13.09 5.85
CA GLY A 203 -18.53 -12.56 6.75
C GLY A 203 -18.41 -12.67 8.29
N ILE A 204 -17.88 -11.61 8.95
CA ILE A 204 -18.41 -10.90 10.16
C ILE A 204 -17.33 -9.94 10.69
N ILE A 205 -17.62 -8.67 11.02
CA ILE A 205 -16.60 -7.70 11.50
C ILE A 205 -16.94 -6.83 12.74
N SER A 206 -15.98 -6.85 13.68
CA SER A 206 -15.48 -5.90 14.72
C SER A 206 -16.29 -5.48 15.96
N ARG A 207 -15.64 -5.64 17.12
CA ARG A 207 -15.98 -4.99 18.38
C ARG A 207 -15.27 -3.63 18.50
N THR A 208 -16.01 -2.52 18.39
CA THR A 208 -15.43 -1.17 18.55
C THR A 208 -15.94 -0.45 19.81
N TYR A 209 -15.07 0.37 20.41
CA TYR A 209 -15.41 1.31 21.48
C TYR A 209 -15.82 2.68 20.89
N PRO A 210 -16.46 3.60 21.64
CA PRO A 210 -17.41 4.55 21.08
C PRO A 210 -16.84 5.56 20.08
N HIS A 211 -17.79 6.13 19.33
CA HIS A 211 -17.75 7.38 18.56
C HIS A 211 -17.46 7.32 17.06
N THR A 212 -17.48 6.15 16.43
CA THR A 212 -17.00 5.99 15.06
C THR A 212 -18.14 5.69 14.06
N HIS A 213 -18.35 6.52 13.04
CA HIS A 213 -19.10 6.07 11.86
C HIS A 213 -18.14 5.21 11.03
N THR A 214 -18.33 3.90 11.08
CA THR A 214 -17.40 2.94 10.48
C THR A 214 -17.98 2.34 9.22
N HIS A 215 -17.14 2.13 8.21
CA HIS A 215 -17.45 1.33 7.03
C HIS A 215 -16.33 0.31 6.84
N ALA A 216 -16.67 -0.98 6.90
CA ALA A 216 -15.75 -2.01 6.47
C ALA A 216 -15.79 -2.06 4.93
N VAL A 217 -14.63 -1.95 4.29
CA VAL A 217 -14.49 -2.12 2.85
C VAL A 217 -13.69 -3.40 2.62
N VAL A 218 -14.37 -4.42 2.11
CA VAL A 218 -13.73 -5.66 1.64
C VAL A 218 -13.19 -5.35 0.24
N ALA A 219 -11.88 -5.45 0.04
CA ALA A 219 -11.25 -5.23 -1.27
C ALA A 219 -10.60 -6.54 -1.75
N SER A 220 -10.84 -6.86 -3.04
CA SER A 220 -10.49 -8.12 -3.70
C SER A 220 -9.05 -8.16 -4.23
#